data_AF-A0ABD1TS63-F1
#
_entry.id   AF-A0ABD1TS63-F1
#
_cell.length_a   1.000
_cell.length_b   1.000
_cell.length_c   1.000
_cell.angle_alpha   90.00
_cell.angle_beta   90.00
_cell.angle_gamma   90.00
#
_symmetry.space_group_name_H-M   'P 1'
#
loop_
_entity.id
_entity.type
_entity.pdbx_description
1 polymer ?
#
loop_
_entity_poly.entity_id
_entity_poly.type
_entity_poly.pdbx_seq_one_letter_code
_entity_poly.pdbx_strand_id
1 'polypeptide(L)'
;MAYASVLSLNQTLDKILHPHDQTEQQHIMRSLHEQVSFLLSFLDVSSPQNSDILSSLEGRIRDAAYEAEDIIESSMSNQIVSESGSHEYRTESQVPNQILSEWDQKFERLQKIIQELNSISDEVVKMRERNEIQVLLPRNSLPAASFKSHSTNKSATVRLEKL
;
A
#
# COMPACT_ATOMS: atom_id res chain seq x y z
N MET A 1 -9.20 6.13 -6.63
CA MET A 1 -8.22 5.19 -7.22
C MET A 1 -7.53 4.50 -6.06
N ALA A 2 -7.52 3.16 -6.01
CA ALA A 2 -7.00 2.41 -4.86
C ALA A 2 -5.57 2.81 -4.49
N TYR A 3 -4.69 2.91 -5.49
CA TYR A 3 -3.28 3.29 -5.29
C TYR A 3 -3.13 4.62 -4.54
N ALA A 4 -3.86 5.66 -4.96
CA ALA A 4 -3.77 6.97 -4.32
C ALA A 4 -4.26 6.95 -2.86
N SER A 5 -5.33 6.22 -2.58
CA SER A 5 -5.87 6.07 -1.22
C SER A 5 -4.90 5.31 -0.31
N VAL A 6 -4.34 4.20 -0.80
CA VAL A 6 -3.35 3.41 -0.05
C VAL A 6 -2.07 4.21 0.18
N LEU A 7 -1.61 4.97 -0.84
CA LEU A 7 -0.45 5.84 -0.70
C LEU A 7 -0.68 6.93 0.35
N SER A 8 -1.87 7.55 0.37
CA SER A 8 -2.24 8.55 1.38
C SER A 8 -2.18 7.96 2.78
N LEU A 9 -2.85 6.83 3.00
CA LEU A 9 -2.84 6.12 4.27
C LEU A 9 -1.43 5.73 4.70
N ASN A 10 -0.57 5.24 3.78
CA ASN A 10 0.82 4.92 4.09
C ASN A 10 1.59 6.14 4.60
N GLN A 11 1.45 7.27 3.90
CA GLN A 11 2.09 8.52 4.30
C GLN A 11 1.57 9.06 5.63
N THR A 12 0.29 8.84 5.93
CA THR A 12 -0.31 9.17 7.23
C THR A 12 0.28 8.31 8.34
N LEU A 13 0.43 7.00 8.10
CA LEU A 13 1.06 6.07 9.05
C LEU A 13 2.54 6.38 9.28
N ASP A 14 3.31 6.71 8.25
CA ASP A 14 4.72 7.11 8.35
C ASP A 14 4.93 8.32 9.28
N LYS A 15 3.94 9.23 9.36
CA LYS A 15 4.03 10.44 10.20
C LYS A 15 3.73 10.18 11.67
N ILE A 16 2.95 9.16 12.00
CA ILE A 16 2.40 8.93 13.35
C ILE A 16 3.01 7.71 14.06
N LEU A 17 3.70 6.85 13.30
CA LEU A 17 4.42 5.71 13.85
C LEU A 17 5.69 6.17 14.56
N HIS A 18 5.81 5.77 15.83
CA HIS A 18 6.99 6.06 16.64
C HIS A 18 7.79 4.76 16.86
N PRO A 19 9.06 4.68 16.41
CA PRO A 19 9.80 3.41 16.41
C PRO A 19 10.03 2.79 17.81
N HIS A 20 9.91 3.57 18.88
CA HIS A 20 10.20 3.15 20.25
C HIS A 20 8.95 3.04 21.14
N ASP A 21 7.76 3.29 20.59
CA ASP A 21 6.51 3.19 21.32
C ASP A 21 5.92 1.77 21.19
N GLN A 22 5.72 1.12 22.34
CA GLN A 22 5.25 -0.26 22.49
C GLN A 22 3.80 -0.35 22.94
N THR A 23 3.03 0.74 22.86
CA THR A 23 1.60 0.72 23.11
C THR A 23 0.87 -0.22 22.15
N GLU A 24 -0.23 -0.81 22.61
CA GLU A 24 -1.11 -1.65 21.77
C GLU A 24 -1.58 -0.91 20.51
N GLN A 25 -1.85 0.39 20.64
CA GLN A 25 -2.13 1.29 19.52
C GLN A 25 -1.03 1.26 18.46
N GLN A 26 0.23 1.43 18.84
CA GLN A 26 1.34 1.41 17.90
C GLN A 26 1.56 0.02 17.29
N HIS A 27 1.23 -1.05 18.01
CA HIS A 27 1.23 -2.39 17.44
C HIS A 27 0.18 -2.53 16.33
N ILE A 28 -1.06 -2.08 16.56
CA ILE A 28 -2.13 -2.09 15.56
C ILE A 28 -1.74 -1.24 14.35
N MET A 29 -1.21 -0.03 14.58
CA MET A 29 -0.78 0.88 13.51
C MET A 29 0.37 0.31 12.69
N ARG A 30 1.34 -0.39 13.32
CA ARG A 30 2.43 -1.08 12.61
C ARG A 30 1.91 -2.22 11.76
N SER A 31 1.00 -3.05 12.29
CA SER A 31 0.37 -4.12 11.51
C SER A 31 -0.42 -3.58 10.31
N LEU A 32 -1.14 -2.47 10.48
CA LEU A 32 -1.81 -1.80 9.37
C LEU A 32 -0.81 -1.30 8.33
N HIS A 33 0.29 -0.68 8.77
CA HIS A 33 1.33 -0.16 7.88
C HIS A 33 2.01 -1.26 7.04
N GLU A 34 2.30 -2.42 7.64
CA GLU A 34 2.82 -3.59 6.92
C GLU A 34 1.85 -4.04 5.81
N GLN A 35 0.55 -4.08 6.09
CA GLN A 35 -0.46 -4.46 5.10
C GLN A 35 -0.62 -3.43 3.98
N VAL A 36 -0.67 -2.15 4.34
CA VAL A 36 -0.76 -1.04 3.39
C VAL A 36 0.46 -1.03 2.47
N SER A 37 1.67 -1.25 3.01
CA SER A 37 2.90 -1.35 2.24
C SER A 37 2.87 -2.52 1.25
N PHE A 38 2.38 -3.70 1.68
CA PHE A 38 2.21 -4.84 0.79
C PHE A 38 1.25 -4.53 -0.36
N LEU A 39 0.08 -3.98 -0.06
CA LEU A 39 -0.94 -3.65 -1.06
C LEU A 39 -0.48 -2.54 -2.02
N LEU A 40 0.27 -1.56 -1.53
CA LEU A 40 0.85 -0.51 -2.36
C LEU A 40 1.82 -1.10 -3.39
N SER A 41 2.68 -2.02 -2.94
CA SER A 41 3.60 -2.73 -3.84
C SER A 41 2.87 -3.55 -4.89
N PHE A 42 1.72 -4.14 -4.54
CA PHE A 42 0.87 -4.89 -5.47
C PHE A 42 0.23 -3.97 -6.51
N LEU A 43 -0.36 -2.84 -6.07
CA LEU A 43 -1.04 -1.89 -6.95
C LEU A 43 -0.07 -1.19 -7.92
N ASP A 44 1.20 -1.03 -7.53
CA ASP A 44 2.23 -0.42 -8.38
C ASP A 44 2.58 -1.29 -9.61
N VAL A 45 2.51 -2.61 -9.45
CA VAL A 45 2.91 -3.59 -10.48
C VAL A 45 1.73 -4.29 -11.15
N SER A 46 0.52 -4.11 -10.64
CA SER A 46 -0.70 -4.64 -11.23
C SER A 46 -1.02 -3.87 -12.52
N SER A 47 -1.01 -4.58 -13.66
CA SER A 47 -1.51 -4.01 -14.91
C SER A 47 -3.04 -4.04 -14.91
N PRO A 48 -3.73 -2.97 -15.35
CA PRO A 48 -5.17 -2.95 -15.54
C PRO A 48 -5.54 -3.82 -16.75
N GLN A 49 -5.40 -5.13 -16.62
CA GLN A 49 -5.91 -6.06 -17.61
C GLN A 49 -7.34 -6.40 -17.25
N ASN A 50 -8.26 -5.49 -17.62
CA ASN A 50 -9.73 -5.59 -17.66
C ASN A 50 -10.33 -6.86 -17.05
N SER A 51 -10.21 -6.99 -15.74
CA SER A 51 -10.80 -8.06 -14.96
C SER A 51 -11.72 -7.38 -13.96
N ASP A 52 -13.02 -7.66 -14.05
CA ASP A 52 -14.01 -7.15 -13.09
C ASP A 52 -13.62 -7.50 -11.65
N ILE A 53 -12.87 -8.60 -11.48
CA ILE A 53 -12.31 -9.04 -10.21
C ILE A 53 -11.26 -8.04 -9.70
N LEU A 54 -10.33 -7.59 -10.56
CA LEU A 54 -9.33 -6.59 -10.17
C LEU A 54 -9.99 -5.26 -9.80
N SER A 55 -11.00 -4.83 -10.56
CA SER A 55 -11.77 -3.62 -10.23
C SER A 55 -12.51 -3.75 -8.89
N SER A 56 -13.02 -4.93 -8.57
CA SER A 56 -13.68 -5.21 -7.28
C SER A 56 -12.69 -5.15 -6.12
N LEU A 57 -11.50 -5.76 -6.29
CA LEU A 57 -10.42 -5.70 -5.30
C LEU A 57 -9.95 -4.27 -5.08
N GLU A 58 -9.70 -3.52 -6.15
CA GLU A 58 -9.33 -2.10 -6.05
C GLU A 58 -10.40 -1.26 -5.33
N GLY A 59 -11.68 -1.55 -5.58
CA GLY A 59 -12.80 -0.92 -4.87
C GLY A 59 -12.72 -1.16 -3.36
N ARG A 60 -12.60 -2.42 -2.94
CA ARG A 60 -12.49 -2.80 -1.52
C ARG A 60 -11.25 -2.23 -0.86
N ILE A 61 -10.09 -2.28 -1.53
CA ILE A 61 -8.84 -1.70 -1.03
C ILE A 61 -8.99 -0.20 -0.81
N ARG A 62 -9.58 0.51 -1.79
CA ARG A 62 -9.82 1.95 -1.70
C ARG A 62 -10.71 2.29 -0.50
N ASP A 63 -11.82 1.57 -0.36
CA ASP A 63 -12.82 1.86 0.65
C ASP A 63 -12.27 1.57 2.06
N ALA A 64 -11.55 0.46 2.24
CA ALA A 64 -10.83 0.13 3.46
C ALA A 64 -9.74 1.15 3.81
N ALA A 65 -8.99 1.64 2.82
CA ALA A 65 -7.96 2.65 3.03
C ALA A 65 -8.55 3.99 3.51
N TYR A 66 -9.66 4.43 2.91
CA TYR A 66 -10.35 5.64 3.35
C TYR A 66 -10.92 5.50 4.76
N GLU A 67 -11.56 4.37 5.08
CA GLU A 67 -12.10 4.18 6.42
C GLU A 67 -11.00 4.19 7.49
N ALA A 68 -9.85 3.57 7.21
CA ALA A 68 -8.71 3.59 8.12
C ALA A 68 -8.15 5.00 8.31
N GLU A 69 -7.97 5.76 7.23
CA GLU A 69 -7.48 7.13 7.29
C GLU A 69 -8.43 8.04 8.10
N ASP A 70 -9.74 7.95 7.85
CA ASP A 70 -10.77 8.69 8.60
C ASP A 70 -10.74 8.37 10.11
N ILE A 71 -10.57 7.10 10.48
CA ILE A 71 -10.46 6.69 11.89
C ILE A 71 -9.19 7.29 12.53
N ILE A 72 -8.06 7.26 11.83
CA ILE A 72 -6.79 7.80 12.32
C ILE A 72 -6.88 9.32 12.48
N GLU A 73 -7.31 10.05 11.45
CA GLU A 73 -7.39 11.51 11.46
C GLU A 73 -8.38 12.05 12.49
N SER A 74 -9.54 11.39 12.63
CA SER A 74 -10.52 11.75 13.66
C SER A 74 -9.97 11.53 15.07
N SER A 75 -9.07 10.57 15.25
CA SER A 75 -8.44 10.28 16.54
C SER A 75 -7.39 11.31 16.90
N MET A 76 -6.60 11.77 15.93
CA MET A 76 -5.66 12.87 16.11
C MET A 76 -6.37 14.18 16.46
N SER A 77 -7.49 14.47 15.80
CA SER A 77 -8.29 15.67 16.07
C SER A 77 -8.82 15.70 17.52
N ASN A 78 -9.27 14.55 18.04
CA ASN A 78 -9.78 14.43 19.41
C ASN A 78 -8.67 14.61 20.47
N GLN A 79 -7.43 14.23 20.15
CA GLN A 79 -6.28 14.40 21.03
C GLN A 79 -5.89 15.88 21.19
N ILE A 80 -5.89 16.65 20.09
CA ILE A 80 -5.59 18.09 20.10
C ILE A 80 -6.65 18.88 20.88
N VAL A 81 -7.93 18.56 20.72
CA VAL A 81 -9.03 19.22 21.45
C VAL A 81 -8.91 18.98 22.95
N SER A 82 -8.50 17.76 23.35
CA SER A 82 -8.32 17.38 24.76
C SER A 82 -7.13 18.11 25.42
N GLU A 83 -6.06 18.39 24.69
CA GLU A 83 -4.89 19.13 25.19
C GLU A 83 -5.11 20.65 25.26
N SER A 84 -5.94 21.21 24.37
CA SER A 84 -6.21 22.66 24.34
C SER A 84 -7.12 23.17 25.47
N GLY A 85 -7.78 22.25 26.20
CA GLY A 85 -8.80 22.55 27.19
C GLY A 85 -8.43 22.13 28.61
N SER A 86 -7.30 22.56 29.16
CA SER A 86 -7.10 22.85 30.62
C SER A 86 -5.63 23.04 30.99
N HIS A 87 -5.15 24.28 30.92
CA HIS A 87 -4.15 24.78 31.87
C HIS A 87 -4.88 25.33 33.10
N GLU A 88 -5.59 24.45 33.81
CA GLU A 88 -6.09 24.74 35.15
C GLU A 88 -6.08 23.41 35.93
N TYR A 89 -5.05 23.27 36.78
CA TYR A 89 -4.81 22.27 37.82
C TYR A 89 -5.78 21.07 37.83
N ARG A 90 -5.50 20.02 37.04
CA ARG A 90 -6.22 18.76 37.15
C ARG A 90 -5.30 17.67 37.69
N THR A 91 -5.58 17.29 38.93
CA THR A 91 -5.11 16.09 39.61
C THR A 91 -5.19 14.89 38.66
N GLU A 92 -4.11 14.11 38.63
CA GLU A 92 -4.02 12.81 37.99
C GLU A 92 -5.25 11.95 38.34
N SER A 93 -5.74 11.17 37.36
CA SER A 93 -6.82 10.17 37.51
C SER A 93 -8.25 10.66 37.27
N GLN A 94 -8.57 11.07 36.04
CA GLN A 94 -9.86 10.74 35.40
C GLN A 94 -9.79 11.09 33.92
N VAL A 95 -9.34 10.15 33.10
CA VAL A 95 -9.79 10.10 31.71
C VAL A 95 -11.27 9.73 31.78
N PRO A 96 -12.22 10.55 31.27
CA PRO A 96 -13.63 10.20 31.25
C PRO A 96 -13.83 8.84 30.57
N ASN A 97 -14.55 7.92 31.21
CA ASN A 97 -14.82 6.57 30.68
C ASN A 97 -15.38 6.55 29.24
N GLN A 98 -16.02 7.65 28.79
CA GLN A 98 -16.49 7.83 27.41
C GLN A 98 -15.34 7.91 26.39
N ILE A 99 -14.26 8.62 26.72
CA ILE A 99 -13.10 8.76 25.81
C ILE A 99 -12.42 7.40 25.64
N LEU A 100 -12.23 6.64 26.73
CA LEU A 100 -11.67 5.29 26.66
C LEU A 100 -12.52 4.35 25.79
N SER A 101 -13.84 4.40 25.94
CA SER A 101 -14.77 3.58 25.13
C SER A 101 -14.78 3.95 23.65
N GLU A 102 -14.61 5.21 23.28
CA GLU A 102 -14.49 5.62 21.88
C GLU A 102 -13.20 5.11 21.25
N TRP A 103 -12.10 5.12 22.00
CA TRP A 103 -10.82 4.58 21.53
C TRP A 103 -10.89 3.06 21.31
N ASP A 104 -11.46 2.32 22.26
CA ASP A 104 -11.64 0.87 22.11
C ASP A 104 -12.46 0.51 20.86
N GLN A 105 -13.54 1.26 20.59
CA GLN A 105 -14.36 1.06 19.39
C GLN A 105 -13.59 1.38 18.09
N LYS A 106 -12.80 2.46 18.08
CA LYS A 106 -11.97 2.82 16.93
C LYS A 106 -10.88 1.77 16.67
N PHE A 107 -10.26 1.22 17.70
CA PHE A 107 -9.29 0.13 17.57
C PHE A 107 -9.92 -1.15 17.05
N GLU A 108 -11.11 -1.51 17.53
CA GLU A 108 -11.84 -2.67 17.02
C GLU A 108 -12.16 -2.52 15.53
N ARG A 109 -12.55 -1.31 15.08
CA ARG A 109 -12.78 -1.03 13.66
C ARG A 109 -11.49 -1.13 12.84
N LEU A 110 -10.38 -0.57 13.33
CA LEU A 110 -9.08 -0.72 12.67
C LEU A 110 -8.65 -2.19 12.55
N GLN A 111 -8.88 -3.00 13.58
CA GLN A 111 -8.60 -4.44 13.51
C GLN A 111 -9.43 -5.14 12.43
N LYS A 112 -10.70 -4.79 12.28
CA LYS A 112 -11.56 -5.31 11.20
C LYS A 112 -11.05 -4.91 9.83
N ILE A 113 -10.59 -3.67 9.67
CA ILE A 113 -9.99 -3.21 8.41
C ILE A 113 -8.70 -3.99 8.12
N ILE A 114 -7.82 -4.20 9.11
CA ILE A 114 -6.62 -5.02 8.94
C ILE A 114 -7.01 -6.46 8.50
N GLN A 115 -8.04 -7.05 9.10
CA GLN A 115 -8.53 -8.37 8.71
C GLN A 115 -9.06 -8.39 7.27
N GLU A 116 -9.78 -7.35 6.85
CA GLU A 116 -10.24 -7.22 5.46
C GLU A 116 -9.06 -7.08 4.49
N LEU A 117 -8.09 -6.22 4.78
CA LEU A 117 -6.89 -6.05 3.96
C LEU A 117 -6.09 -7.36 3.87
N ASN A 118 -5.96 -8.10 4.96
CA ASN A 118 -5.37 -9.45 4.96
C ASN A 118 -6.13 -10.41 4.05
N SER A 119 -7.47 -10.43 4.14
CA SER A 119 -8.30 -11.27 3.28
C SER A 119 -8.14 -10.91 1.80
N ILE A 120 -7.97 -9.63 1.47
CA ILE A 120 -7.71 -9.16 0.12
C ILE A 120 -6.31 -9.59 -0.34
N SER A 121 -5.30 -9.42 0.50
CA SER A 121 -3.93 -9.87 0.24
C SER A 121 -3.88 -11.37 -0.07
N ASP A 122 -4.58 -12.18 0.71
CA ASP A 122 -4.70 -13.63 0.47
C ASP A 122 -5.40 -13.94 -0.86
N GLU A 123 -6.43 -13.18 -1.22
CA GLU A 123 -7.13 -13.30 -2.50
C GLU A 123 -6.18 -13.01 -3.67
N VAL A 124 -5.41 -11.92 -3.57
CA VAL A 124 -4.41 -11.50 -4.57
C VAL A 124 -3.34 -12.58 -4.75
N VAL A 125 -2.83 -13.16 -3.65
CA VAL A 125 -1.84 -14.24 -3.71
C VAL A 125 -2.42 -15.47 -4.43
N LYS A 126 -3.64 -15.88 -4.09
CA LYS A 126 -4.31 -17.01 -4.76
C LYS A 126 -4.57 -16.76 -6.24
N MET A 127 -4.98 -15.55 -6.62
CA MET A 127 -5.17 -15.19 -8.03
C MET A 127 -3.87 -15.21 -8.82
N ARG A 128 -2.76 -14.78 -8.19
CA ARG A 128 -1.42 -14.90 -8.79
C ARG A 128 -1.07 -16.36 -9.04
N GLU A 129 -1.28 -17.24 -8.07
CA GLU A 129 -1.00 -18.69 -8.22
C GLU A 129 -1.82 -19.32 -9.35
N ARG A 130 -3.06 -18.85 -9.55
CA ARG A 130 -3.95 -19.30 -10.63
C ARG A 130 -3.68 -18.63 -11.99
N ASN A 131 -2.72 -17.72 -12.07
CA ASN A 131 -2.44 -16.88 -13.24
C ASN A 131 -3.65 -16.04 -13.71
N GLU A 132 -4.56 -15.71 -12.79
CA GLU A 132 -5.75 -14.87 -13.07
C GLU A 132 -5.39 -13.38 -13.14
N ILE A 133 -4.21 -12.99 -12.62
CA ILE A 133 -3.65 -11.65 -12.66
C ILE A 133 -2.20 -11.68 -13.18
N GLN A 134 -1.85 -10.76 -14.08
CA GLN A 134 -0.48 -10.55 -14.52
C GLN A 134 0.17 -9.47 -13.65
N VAL A 135 0.90 -9.87 -12.62
CA VAL A 135 1.81 -8.97 -11.92
C VAL A 135 3.05 -8.81 -12.79
N LEU A 136 3.25 -7.60 -13.34
CA LEU A 136 4.42 -7.31 -14.13
C LEU A 136 5.64 -7.36 -13.21
N LEU A 137 6.56 -8.29 -13.48
CA LEU A 137 7.86 -8.28 -12.81
C LEU A 137 8.54 -6.93 -13.03
N PRO A 138 9.32 -6.43 -12.03
CA PRO A 138 10.08 -5.20 -12.18
C PRO A 138 10.86 -5.21 -13.48
N ARG A 139 10.74 -4.13 -14.24
CA ARG A 139 11.25 -3.95 -15.61
C ARG A 139 12.79 -3.96 -15.74
N ASN A 140 13.51 -4.52 -14.75
CA ASN A 140 14.96 -4.50 -14.64
C ASN A 140 15.62 -5.84 -15.00
N SER A 141 14.86 -6.88 -15.35
CA SER A 141 15.40 -8.20 -15.73
C SER A 141 15.20 -8.52 -17.21
N LEU A 142 15.52 -7.58 -18.11
CA LEU A 142 15.86 -7.96 -19.48
C LEU A 142 17.35 -8.30 -19.50
N PRO A 143 17.76 -9.55 -19.82
CA PRO A 143 19.14 -9.77 -20.22
C PRO A 143 19.35 -8.95 -21.48
N ALA A 144 20.39 -8.11 -21.47
CA ALA A 144 20.83 -7.39 -22.65
C ALA A 144 21.05 -8.42 -23.77
N ALA A 145 20.07 -8.54 -24.66
CA ALA A 145 20.22 -9.32 -25.87
C ALA A 145 21.32 -8.63 -26.67
N SER A 146 22.53 -9.17 -26.57
CA SER A 146 23.64 -8.73 -27.40
C SER A 146 23.20 -8.97 -28.84
N PHE A 147 22.97 -7.90 -29.59
CA PHE A 147 22.85 -8.00 -31.03
C PHE A 147 24.20 -8.49 -31.56
N LYS A 148 24.33 -9.81 -31.77
CA LYS A 148 25.39 -10.36 -32.60
C LYS A 148 25.16 -9.84 -34.02
N SER A 149 25.87 -8.77 -34.36
CA SER A 149 25.99 -8.28 -35.72
C SER A 149 26.66 -9.38 -36.56
N HIS A 150 25.87 -10.10 -37.34
CA HIS A 150 26.37 -11.09 -38.28
C HIS A 150 26.79 -10.37 -39.56
N SER A 151 27.96 -9.73 -39.55
CA SER A 151 28.58 -9.19 -40.75
C SER A 151 29.10 -10.34 -41.59
N THR A 152 28.32 -10.78 -42.57
CA THR A 152 28.78 -11.73 -43.59
C THR A 152 29.37 -10.96 -44.77
N ASN A 153 30.70 -11.06 -44.89
CA ASN A 153 31.45 -10.68 -46.08
C ASN A 153 30.94 -11.45 -47.31
N LYS A 154 30.66 -10.76 -48.42
CA LYS A 154 30.77 -11.33 -49.77
C LYS A 154 31.41 -10.32 -50.71
N SER A 155 32.66 -10.60 -51.04
CA SER A 155 33.42 -9.97 -52.12
C SER A 155 32.89 -10.49 -53.46
N ALA A 156 32.66 -9.60 -54.42
CA ALA A 156 32.40 -9.95 -55.82
C ALA A 156 33.14 -8.98 -56.75
N THR A 157 34.21 -9.50 -57.33
CA THR A 157 35.00 -8.99 -58.44
C THR A 157 34.17 -8.77 -59.70
N VAL A 158 34.21 -7.58 -60.32
CA VAL A 158 33.99 -7.44 -61.76
C VAL A 158 35.00 -6.49 -62.39
N ARG A 159 35.73 -7.09 -63.30
CA ARG A 159 36.74 -6.63 -64.25
C ARG A 159 36.05 -5.83 -65.36
N LEU A 160 36.55 -4.65 -65.72
CA LEU A 160 36.17 -3.99 -66.97
C LEU A 160 37.41 -3.48 -67.70
N GLU A 161 37.63 -4.11 -68.85
CA GLU A 161 38.65 -3.81 -69.85
C GLU A 161 37.98 -3.08 -71.02
N LYS A 162 38.67 -2.05 -71.54
CA LYS A 162 38.56 -1.42 -72.89
C LYS A 162 37.23 -0.79 -73.33
N LEU A 163 37.32 0.48 -73.77
CA LEU A 163 37.66 0.86 -75.14
C LEU A 163 38.42 2.19 -75.16
#